data_AF-A0A7Y7LLB3-F1
#
_entry.id   AF-A0A7Y7LLB3-F1
#
_cell.length_a   1.000
_cell.length_b   1.000
_cell.length_c   1.000
_cell.angle_alpha   90.00
_cell.angle_beta   90.00
_cell.angle_gamma   90.00
#
_symmetry.space_group_name_H-M   'P 1'
#
loop_
_entity.id
_entity.type
_entity.pdbx_description
1 polymer ?
#
loop_
_entity_poly.entity_id
_entity_poly.type
_entity_poly.pdbx_seq_one_letter_code
_entity_poly.pdbx_strand_id
1 'polypeptide(L)'
;MRILIMMFAVLLSACANSPRLDREFGNSLRLARAQQTLNPEAGRAPRPVNGLDAQAAGAAYQNYQQSFITRDEQSNGFTIGVGSKR
;
A
#
# COMPACT_ATOMS: atom_id res chain seq x y z
N MET A 1 -15.07 38.92 -36.78
CA MET A 1 -14.48 37.57 -36.57
C MET A 1 -13.47 37.52 -35.41
N ARG A 2 -12.45 38.41 -35.37
CA ARG A 2 -11.42 38.43 -34.29
C ARG A 2 -11.99 38.57 -32.85
N ILE A 3 -13.03 39.39 -32.67
CA ILE A 3 -13.68 39.60 -31.35
C ILE A 3 -14.39 38.32 -30.87
N LEU A 4 -15.01 37.57 -31.79
CA LEU A 4 -15.75 36.36 -31.48
C LEU A 4 -14.81 35.22 -31.07
N ILE A 5 -13.62 35.15 -31.67
CA ILE A 5 -12.55 34.21 -31.29
C ILE A 5 -12.01 34.54 -29.88
N MET A 6 -11.78 35.82 -29.57
CA MET A 6 -11.34 36.21 -28.21
C MET A 6 -12.41 35.93 -27.15
N MET A 7 -13.68 36.19 -27.45
CA MET A 7 -14.78 35.92 -26.52
C MET A 7 -14.92 34.42 -26.25
N PHE A 8 -14.76 33.58 -27.27
CA PHE A 8 -14.72 32.13 -27.11
C PHE A 8 -13.53 31.69 -26.24
N ALA A 9 -12.33 32.24 -26.45
CA ALA A 9 -11.16 31.90 -25.63
C ALA A 9 -11.33 32.25 -24.14
N VAL A 10 -11.99 33.36 -23.80
CA VAL A 10 -12.29 33.75 -22.41
C VAL A 10 -13.35 32.85 -21.78
N LEU A 11 -14.33 32.39 -22.56
CA LEU A 11 -15.34 31.43 -22.07
C LEU A 11 -14.71 30.07 -21.71
N LEU A 12 -13.66 29.64 -22.44
CA LEU A 12 -12.93 28.40 -22.14
C LEU A 12 -12.00 28.52 -20.93
N SER A 13 -11.55 29.72 -20.54
CA SER A 13 -10.64 29.89 -19.39
C SER A 13 -11.33 29.84 -18.04
N ALA A 14 -12.67 29.91 -18.00
CA ALA A 14 -13.46 29.82 -16.77
C ALA A 14 -13.28 28.49 -16.02
N CYS A 15 -12.96 27.40 -16.73
CA CYS A 15 -12.69 26.08 -16.13
C CYS A 15 -11.23 25.89 -15.68
N ALA A 16 -10.32 26.80 -16.03
CA ALA A 16 -8.90 26.69 -15.72
C ALA A 16 -8.51 27.33 -14.38
N ASN A 17 -9.40 28.11 -13.76
CA ASN A 17 -9.14 28.81 -12.52
C ASN A 17 -9.74 28.06 -11.33
N SER A 18 -8.90 27.66 -10.37
CA SER A 18 -9.31 26.92 -9.18
C SER A 18 -8.97 27.65 -7.87
N PRO A 19 -9.45 28.89 -7.68
CA PRO A 19 -8.91 29.82 -6.67
C PRO A 19 -9.05 29.34 -5.22
N ARG A 20 -10.02 28.45 -4.93
CA ARG A 20 -10.14 27.80 -3.62
C ARG A 20 -9.16 26.64 -3.46
N LEU A 21 -9.01 25.82 -4.51
CA LEU A 21 -8.06 24.72 -4.52
C LEU A 21 -6.64 25.27 -4.41
N ASP A 22 -6.26 26.25 -5.23
CA ASP A 22 -4.92 26.82 -5.26
C ASP A 22 -4.51 27.44 -3.91
N ARG A 23 -5.47 28.06 -3.21
CA ARG A 23 -5.26 28.61 -1.87
C ARG A 23 -5.10 27.54 -0.79
N GLU A 24 -5.89 26.48 -0.86
CA GLU A 24 -5.96 25.45 0.19
C GLU A 24 -5.12 24.20 -0.10
N PHE A 25 -4.53 24.07 -1.29
CA PHE A 25 -3.80 22.88 -1.73
C PHE A 25 -2.67 22.50 -0.76
N GLY A 26 -1.93 23.49 -0.26
CA GLY A 26 -0.89 23.24 0.74
C GLY A 26 -1.46 22.70 2.06
N ASN A 27 -2.63 23.18 2.49
CA ASN A 27 -3.30 22.71 3.70
C ASN A 27 -3.80 21.28 3.53
N SER A 28 -4.45 20.98 2.40
CA SER A 28 -4.97 19.63 2.13
C SER A 28 -3.85 18.60 2.03
N LEU A 29 -2.73 18.93 1.39
CA LEU A 29 -1.55 18.06 1.33
C LEU A 29 -0.92 17.83 2.71
N ARG A 30 -0.78 18.88 3.53
CA ARG A 30 -0.25 18.73 4.89
C ARG A 30 -1.15 17.85 5.75
N LEU A 31 -2.47 18.02 5.64
CA LEU A 31 -3.44 17.18 6.34
C LEU A 31 -3.35 15.72 5.90
N ALA A 32 -3.34 15.46 4.59
CA ALA A 32 -3.23 14.11 4.04
C ALA A 32 -1.93 13.43 4.49
N ARG A 33 -0.80 14.17 4.44
CA ARG A 33 0.48 13.66 4.94
C ARG A 33 0.41 13.35 6.43
N ALA A 34 -0.16 14.22 7.25
CA ALA A 34 -0.29 13.98 8.68
C ALA A 34 -1.13 12.73 8.99
N GLN A 35 -2.21 12.51 8.23
CA GLN A 35 -3.05 11.30 8.36
C GLN A 35 -2.33 10.02 7.91
N GLN A 36 -1.43 10.11 6.93
CA GLN A 36 -0.63 8.98 6.44
C GLN A 36 0.64 8.72 7.27
N THR A 37 1.06 9.69 8.09
CA THR A 37 2.27 9.57 8.90
C THR A 37 1.98 8.77 10.15
N LEU A 38 2.40 7.50 10.16
CA LEU A 38 2.20 6.60 11.31
C LEU A 38 2.90 7.10 12.58
N ASN A 39 4.11 7.62 12.46
CA ASN A 39 4.89 8.13 13.58
C ASN A 39 5.72 9.36 13.18
N PRO A 40 5.27 10.59 13.49
CA PRO A 40 5.99 11.81 13.14
C PRO A 40 7.33 11.96 13.88
N GLU A 41 7.51 11.26 15.00
CA GLU A 41 8.69 11.33 15.87
C GLU A 41 9.70 10.21 15.62
N ALA A 42 9.51 9.40 14.56
CA ALA A 42 10.31 8.20 14.30
C ALA A 42 11.83 8.44 14.22
N GLY A 43 12.26 9.63 13.76
CA GLY A 43 13.68 9.99 13.68
C GLY A 43 14.26 10.63 14.95
N ARG A 44 13.43 11.00 15.93
CA ARG A 44 13.89 11.70 17.16
C ARG A 44 14.28 10.75 18.29
N ALA A 45 13.74 9.53 18.30
CA ALA A 45 14.05 8.52 19.29
C ALA A 45 14.83 7.36 18.63
N PRO A 46 16.06 7.05 19.08
CA PRO A 46 16.76 5.84 18.66
C PRO A 46 16.05 4.64 19.28
N ARG A 47 15.02 4.15 18.60
CA ARG A 47 14.36 2.90 18.96
C ARG A 47 15.12 1.75 18.30
N PRO A 48 15.41 0.67 19.03
CA PRO A 48 15.86 -0.56 18.38
C PRO A 48 14.78 -0.99 17.39
N VAL A 49 15.20 -1.36 16.19
CA VAL A 49 14.30 -1.92 15.19
C VAL A 49 13.76 -3.22 15.78
N ASN A 50 12.46 -3.28 16.06
CA ASN A 50 11.79 -4.52 16.49
C ASN A 50 11.60 -5.47 15.29
N GLY A 51 12.65 -5.65 14.48
CA GLY A 51 12.66 -6.50 13.31
C GLY A 51 13.09 -7.92 13.65
N LEU A 52 13.07 -8.78 12.64
CA LEU A 52 13.71 -10.10 12.71
C LEU A 52 15.23 -9.92 12.72
N ASP A 53 15.95 -10.74 13.49
CA ASP A 53 17.39 -10.84 13.34
C ASP A 53 17.75 -11.33 11.93
N ALA A 54 18.99 -11.09 11.50
CA ALA A 54 19.41 -11.36 10.13
C ALA A 54 19.23 -12.84 9.74
N GLN A 55 19.46 -13.76 10.69
CA GLN A 55 19.33 -15.18 10.48
C GLN A 55 17.86 -15.58 10.33
N ALA A 56 16.99 -15.13 11.23
CA ALA A 56 15.56 -15.38 11.16
C ALA A 56 14.93 -14.78 9.90
N ALA A 57 15.33 -13.56 9.51
CA ALA A 57 14.88 -12.93 8.28
C ALA A 57 15.28 -13.74 7.03
N GLY A 58 16.53 -14.23 6.99
CA GLY A 58 17.01 -15.10 5.92
C GLY A 58 16.25 -16.42 5.83
N ALA A 59 16.04 -17.08 6.96
CA ALA A 59 15.27 -18.33 7.03
C ALA A 59 13.81 -18.15 6.61
N ALA A 60 13.16 -17.07 7.04
CA ALA A 60 11.79 -16.75 6.66
C ALA A 60 11.66 -16.56 5.13
N TYR A 61 12.62 -15.85 4.52
CA TYR A 61 12.63 -15.64 3.07
C TYR A 61 12.91 -16.93 2.29
N GLN A 62 13.80 -17.79 2.78
CA GLN A 62 14.07 -19.10 2.20
C GLN A 62 12.84 -20.01 2.26
N ASN A 63 12.17 -20.09 3.41
CA ASN A 63 10.93 -20.87 3.56
C ASN A 63 9.82 -20.35 2.64
N TYR A 64 9.69 -19.03 2.51
CA TYR A 64 8.76 -18.42 1.57
C TYR A 64 9.04 -18.88 0.14
N GLN A 65 10.29 -18.80 -0.33
CA GLN A 65 10.64 -19.30 -1.66
C GLN A 65 10.39 -20.80 -1.82
N GLN A 66 10.75 -21.59 -0.81
CA GLN A 66 10.57 -23.03 -0.84
C GLN A 66 9.09 -23.42 -0.93
N SER A 67 8.18 -22.64 -0.35
CA SER A 67 6.73 -22.89 -0.43
C SER A 67 6.17 -22.87 -1.86
N PHE A 68 6.84 -22.22 -2.81
CA PHE A 68 6.43 -22.21 -4.23
C PHE A 68 7.02 -23.35 -5.06
N ILE A 69 7.99 -24.07 -4.50
CA ILE A 69 8.76 -25.12 -5.22
C ILE A 69 8.46 -26.49 -4.60
N THR A 70 8.33 -26.56 -3.28
CA THR A 70 7.82 -27.73 -2.57
C THR A 70 6.32 -27.76 -2.73
N ARG A 71 5.84 -28.71 -3.53
CA ARG A 71 4.45 -29.16 -3.45
C ARG A 71 4.36 -29.92 -2.13
N ASP A 72 3.74 -29.35 -1.10
CA ASP A 72 3.49 -30.08 0.13
C ASP A 72 2.74 -31.36 -0.26
N GLU A 73 3.42 -32.51 -0.23
CA GLU A 73 2.73 -33.79 -0.19
C GLU A 73 1.95 -33.74 1.11
N GLN A 74 0.65 -33.44 1.02
CA GLN A 74 -0.27 -33.53 2.13
C GLN A 74 -0.45 -35.01 2.46
N SER A 75 0.61 -35.58 3.02
CA SER A 75 0.74 -36.94 3.52
C SER A 75 0.04 -36.97 4.87
N ASN A 76 -1.27 -36.82 4.88
CA ASN A 76 -2.14 -37.21 5.98
C ASN A 76 -3.55 -37.45 5.43
N GLY A 77 -3.66 -38.45 4.54
CA GLY A 77 -4.95 -39.07 4.31
C GLY A 77 -5.41 -39.71 5.61
N PHE A 78 -6.38 -39.10 6.29
CA PHE A 78 -7.01 -39.69 7.46
C PHE A 78 -7.84 -40.89 7.02
N THR A 79 -7.26 -42.10 7.05
CA THR A 79 -7.95 -43.35 6.75
C THR A 79 -8.63 -43.90 8.00
N ILE A 80 -9.93 -43.67 8.12
CA ILE A 80 -10.77 -44.33 9.14
C ILE A 80 -11.00 -45.77 8.70
N GLY A 81 -10.27 -46.71 9.32
CA GLY A 81 -10.45 -48.14 9.08
C GLY A 81 -11.72 -48.68 9.74
N VAL A 82 -12.83 -48.75 8.98
CA VAL A 82 -14.02 -49.52 9.40
C VAL A 82 -13.91 -50.97 8.94
N GLY A 83 -13.27 -51.81 9.77
CA GLY A 83 -13.24 -53.25 9.57
C GLY A 83 -14.58 -53.90 9.90
N SER A 84 -15.40 -54.20 8.90
CA SER A 84 -16.58 -55.06 9.07
C SER A 84 -16.19 -56.52 8.87
N LYS A 85 -15.90 -57.24 9.96
CA LYS A 85 -15.95 -58.71 9.97
C LYS A 85 -17.39 -59.15 9.74
N ARG A 86 -17.67 -59.77 8.59
CA ARG A 86 -18.71 -60.79 8.42
C ARG A 86 -18.25 -61.80 7.38
#